data_AF-A0A7J2L6E1-F1
#
_entry.id   AF-A0A7J2L6E1-F1
#
_cell.length_a   1.000
_cell.length_b   1.000
_cell.length_c   1.000
_cell.angle_alpha   90.00
_cell.angle_beta   90.00
_cell.angle_gamma   90.00
#
_symmetry.space_group_name_H-M   'P 1'
#
loop_
_entity.id
_entity.type
_entity.pdbx_description
1 polymer ?
#
loop_
_entity_poly.entity_id
_entity_poly.type
_entity_poly.pdbx_seq_one_letter_code
_entity_poly.pdbx_strand_id
1 'polypeptide(L)'
;MIGVFSTQEEVGLRGAKVVAYKLKADYALALESTAAADTPGTPEHETSTCLGKGPAITIADRATISSPSLVRKLVEIAKANNIPYQFKGRMVGGTDAAMYRYSAWGIPSTTISIPARYIHSSLAVADISDIENALRLIAKFMESVSRA
;
A
#
# COMPACT_ATOMS: atom_id res chain seq x y z
N MET A 1 -9.39 16.15 3.51
CA MET A 1 -8.33 15.23 3.03
C MET A 1 -6.97 15.86 3.31
N ILE A 2 -5.99 15.07 3.74
CA ILE A 2 -4.65 15.54 4.07
C ILE A 2 -3.65 14.60 3.39
N GLY A 3 -2.70 15.15 2.63
CA GLY A 3 -1.55 14.42 2.09
C GLY A 3 -0.35 14.57 3.02
N VAL A 4 0.35 13.46 3.28
CA VAL A 4 1.51 13.45 4.20
C VAL A 4 2.67 12.73 3.53
N PHE A 5 3.83 13.37 3.55
CA PHE A 5 5.11 12.75 3.21
C PHE A 5 5.86 12.49 4.52
N SER A 6 5.74 11.27 5.05
CA SER A 6 6.44 10.83 6.25
C SER A 6 7.93 10.57 5.94
N THR A 7 8.76 10.55 6.98
CA THR A 7 10.19 10.23 6.86
C THR A 7 10.53 9.10 7.83
N GLN A 8 11.70 8.47 7.62
CA GLN A 8 12.24 7.43 8.50
C GLN A 8 11.34 6.17 8.59
N GLU A 9 10.73 5.78 7.46
CA GLU A 9 10.03 4.49 7.32
C GLU A 9 11.03 3.33 7.57
N GLU A 10 12.11 3.31 6.77
CA GLU A 10 13.14 2.26 6.75
C GLU A 10 13.93 2.08 8.05
N VAL A 11 13.82 3.03 8.99
CA VAL A 11 14.48 2.98 10.31
C VAL A 11 13.48 2.92 11.46
N GLY A 12 12.25 2.49 11.17
CA GLY A 12 11.23 2.12 12.16
C GLY A 12 9.96 2.97 12.14
N LEU A 13 9.45 3.36 10.96
CA LEU A 13 8.14 4.01 10.78
C LEU A 13 7.95 5.30 11.61
N ARG A 14 9.05 5.99 11.92
CA ARG A 14 9.07 7.01 13.00
C ARG A 14 8.22 8.24 12.63
N GLY A 15 8.27 8.65 11.37
CA GLY A 15 7.46 9.75 10.86
C GLY A 15 5.97 9.45 10.93
N ALA A 16 5.55 8.27 10.47
CA ALA A 16 4.15 7.84 10.52
C ALA A 16 3.62 7.75 11.95
N LYS A 17 4.45 7.33 12.91
CA LYS A 17 4.09 7.37 14.33
C LYS A 17 3.73 8.79 14.78
N VAL A 18 4.55 9.79 14.47
CA VAL A 18 4.26 11.19 14.83
C VAL A 18 2.96 11.67 14.18
N VAL A 19 2.75 11.32 12.90
CA VAL A 19 1.52 11.67 12.15
C VAL A 19 0.29 11.06 12.82
N ALA A 20 0.37 9.79 13.23
CA ALA A 20 -0.71 9.08 13.90
C ALA A 20 -1.11 9.73 15.24
N TYR A 21 -0.20 10.40 15.95
CA TYR A 21 -0.53 11.15 17.18
C TYR A 21 -1.06 12.57 16.93
N LYS A 22 -0.86 13.13 15.73
CA LYS A 22 -1.31 14.49 15.40
C LYS A 22 -2.63 14.54 14.65
N LEU A 23 -2.91 13.57 13.78
CA LEU A 23 -4.02 13.64 12.82
C LEU A 23 -5.14 12.65 13.11
N LYS A 24 -6.24 13.13 13.71
CA LYS A 24 -7.46 12.33 13.86
C LYS A 24 -8.18 12.17 12.52
N ALA A 25 -7.87 11.10 11.81
CA ALA A 25 -8.50 10.75 10.53
C ALA A 25 -9.44 9.54 10.69
N ASP A 26 -10.49 9.48 9.88
CA ASP A 26 -11.42 8.33 9.84
C ASP A 26 -10.79 7.10 9.17
N TYR A 27 -9.93 7.34 8.17
CA TYR A 27 -9.22 6.32 7.41
C TYR A 27 -7.81 6.81 7.05
N ALA A 28 -6.87 5.87 6.91
CA ALA A 28 -5.53 6.14 6.39
C ALA A 28 -5.16 5.16 5.27
N LEU A 29 -4.58 5.70 4.19
CA LEU A 29 -3.93 4.91 3.15
C LEU A 29 -2.43 5.17 3.20
N ALA A 30 -1.65 4.12 3.43
CA ALA A 30 -0.21 4.16 3.20
C ALA A 30 0.04 3.93 1.69
N LEU A 31 0.86 4.79 1.08
CA LEU A 31 1.21 4.72 -0.33
C LEU A 31 2.72 4.53 -0.43
N GLU A 32 3.18 3.49 -1.12
CA GLU A 32 4.60 3.13 -1.19
C GLU A 32 4.90 2.28 -2.44
N SER A 33 6.14 1.79 -2.54
CA SER A 33 6.48 0.68 -3.44
C SER A 33 6.56 -0.64 -2.68
N THR A 34 6.40 -1.77 -3.36
CA THR A 34 6.65 -3.11 -2.79
C THR A 34 7.51 -3.95 -3.71
N ALA A 35 8.24 -4.92 -3.13
CA ALA A 35 9.02 -5.86 -3.91
C ALA A 35 8.12 -6.67 -4.84
N ALA A 36 8.50 -6.72 -6.10
CA ALA A 36 7.97 -7.69 -7.04
C ALA A 36 8.52 -9.09 -6.78
N ALA A 37 9.85 -9.24 -6.88
CA ALA A 37 10.51 -10.53 -6.83
C ALA A 37 10.00 -11.51 -7.91
N ASP A 38 9.61 -10.98 -9.08
CA ASP A 38 9.15 -11.73 -10.25
C ASP A 38 10.29 -11.97 -11.27
N THR A 39 11.54 -12.02 -10.78
CA THR A 39 12.73 -12.22 -11.61
C THR A 39 12.96 -13.70 -11.93
N PRO A 40 13.59 -14.03 -13.08
CA PRO A 40 13.91 -15.40 -13.42
C PRO A 40 14.69 -16.11 -12.31
N GLY A 41 14.25 -17.30 -11.92
CA GLY A 41 14.86 -18.10 -10.86
C GLY A 41 14.28 -17.87 -9.47
N THR A 42 13.40 -16.89 -9.26
CA THR A 42 12.68 -16.73 -8.00
C THR A 42 11.57 -17.77 -7.86
N PRO A 43 11.54 -18.58 -6.78
CA PRO A 43 10.43 -19.50 -6.52
C PRO A 43 9.09 -18.76 -6.37
N GLU A 44 7.99 -19.36 -6.80
CA GLU A 44 6.66 -18.73 -6.75
C GLU A 44 6.26 -18.24 -5.35
N HIS A 45 6.58 -19.01 -4.31
CA HIS A 45 6.30 -18.63 -2.91
C HIS A 45 7.17 -17.46 -2.40
N GLU A 46 8.23 -17.11 -3.12
CA GLU A 46 9.08 -15.94 -2.87
C GLU A 46 8.74 -14.76 -3.78
N THR A 47 7.85 -14.93 -4.76
CA THR A 47 7.29 -13.84 -5.55
C THR A 47 6.27 -13.10 -4.70
N SER A 48 6.41 -11.77 -4.60
CA SER A 48 5.51 -10.93 -3.82
C SER A 48 4.46 -10.26 -4.70
N THR A 49 4.89 -9.65 -5.81
CA THR A 49 4.02 -9.04 -6.81
C THR A 49 4.65 -9.19 -8.18
N CYS A 50 3.89 -9.01 -9.26
CA CYS A 50 4.45 -9.01 -10.61
C CYS A 50 4.27 -7.64 -11.26
N LEU A 51 5.28 -7.18 -12.00
CA LEU A 51 5.16 -5.95 -12.78
C LEU A 51 4.08 -6.09 -13.87
N GLY A 52 3.36 -5.00 -14.13
CA GLY A 52 2.29 -4.94 -15.13
C GLY A 52 1.01 -5.67 -14.72
N LYS A 53 0.87 -6.07 -13.45
CA LYS A 53 -0.35 -6.70 -12.90
C LYS A 53 -1.19 -5.76 -12.04
N GLY A 54 -0.86 -4.47 -12.03
CA GLY A 54 -1.54 -3.41 -11.31
C GLY A 54 -0.98 -3.19 -9.89
N PRO A 55 -1.47 -2.14 -9.19
CA PRO A 55 -1.12 -1.88 -7.80
C PRO A 55 -1.41 -3.07 -6.89
N ALA A 56 -0.57 -3.21 -5.88
CA ALA A 56 -0.72 -4.23 -4.85
C ALA A 56 -1.51 -3.69 -3.67
N ILE A 57 -2.52 -4.44 -3.25
CA ILE A 57 -3.26 -4.20 -2.01
C ILE A 57 -2.69 -5.13 -0.94
N THR A 58 -2.26 -4.57 0.18
CA THR A 58 -1.72 -5.37 1.30
C THR A 58 -2.86 -5.83 2.21
N ILE A 59 -3.00 -7.14 2.40
CA ILE A 59 -3.91 -7.72 3.41
C ILE A 59 -3.22 -7.73 4.78
N ALA A 60 -1.97 -8.15 4.82
CA ALA A 60 -1.11 -8.09 6.01
C ALA A 60 0.37 -8.09 5.63
N ASP A 61 1.19 -7.53 6.51
CA ASP A 61 2.64 -7.61 6.51
C ASP A 61 3.13 -8.01 7.92
N ARG A 62 4.43 -7.91 8.23
CA ARG A 62 4.92 -8.31 9.57
C ARG A 62 4.52 -7.33 10.67
N ALA A 63 4.21 -6.10 10.32
CA ALA A 63 3.92 -5.03 11.25
C ALA A 63 2.41 -4.83 11.46
N THR A 64 1.56 -5.18 10.49
CA THR A 64 0.11 -4.96 10.59
C THR A 64 -0.73 -5.89 9.72
N ILE A 65 -1.99 -6.04 10.15
CA ILE A 65 -3.09 -6.54 9.31
C ILE A 65 -3.91 -5.33 8.87
N SER A 66 -4.21 -5.22 7.58
CA SER A 66 -5.02 -4.12 7.02
C SER A 66 -6.48 -4.19 7.45
N SER A 67 -7.17 -3.06 7.40
CA SER A 67 -8.60 -3.00 7.74
C SER A 67 -9.42 -3.79 6.71
N PRO A 68 -10.16 -4.85 7.11
CA PRO A 68 -10.91 -5.67 6.16
C PRO A 68 -11.99 -4.91 5.38
N SER A 69 -12.54 -3.84 5.96
CA SER A 69 -13.50 -2.98 5.25
C SER A 69 -12.82 -2.13 4.17
N LEU A 70 -11.62 -1.61 4.43
CA LEU A 70 -10.86 -0.84 3.45
C LEU A 70 -10.34 -1.72 2.32
N VAL A 71 -9.82 -2.91 2.63
CA VAL A 71 -9.37 -3.87 1.61
C VAL A 71 -10.54 -4.23 0.68
N ARG A 72 -11.71 -4.58 1.24
CA ARG A 72 -12.91 -4.88 0.44
C ARG A 72 -13.34 -3.71 -0.42
N LYS A 73 -13.40 -2.50 0.15
CA LYS A 73 -13.75 -1.28 -0.59
C LYS A 73 -12.80 -1.01 -1.75
N LEU A 74 -11.48 -1.16 -1.56
CA LEU A 74 -10.50 -1.02 -2.65
C LEU A 74 -10.70 -2.06 -3.76
N VAL A 75 -10.94 -3.32 -3.39
CA VAL A 75 -11.22 -4.40 -4.34
C VAL A 75 -12.51 -4.14 -5.13
N GLU A 76 -13.58 -3.71 -4.46
CA GLU A 76 -14.85 -3.37 -5.08
C GLU A 76 -14.69 -2.21 -6.08
N ILE A 77 -13.96 -1.17 -5.69
CA ILE A 77 -13.65 -0.03 -6.56
C ILE A 77 -12.82 -0.47 -7.76
N ALA A 78 -11.78 -1.28 -7.56
CA ALA A 78 -10.95 -1.78 -8.64
C ALA A 78 -11.77 -2.59 -9.64
N LYS A 79 -12.62 -3.51 -9.16
CA LYS A 79 -13.53 -4.31 -10.00
C LYS A 79 -14.54 -3.45 -10.75
N ALA A 80 -15.22 -2.53 -10.07
CA ALA A 80 -16.24 -1.68 -10.69
C ALA A 80 -15.68 -0.75 -11.78
N ASN A 81 -14.39 -0.43 -11.72
CA ASN A 81 -13.73 0.49 -12.66
C ASN A 81 -12.77 -0.22 -13.64
N ASN A 82 -12.77 -1.56 -13.67
CA ASN A 82 -11.86 -2.37 -14.48
C ASN A 82 -10.38 -1.96 -14.30
N ILE A 83 -9.97 -1.74 -13.05
CA ILE A 83 -8.59 -1.43 -12.69
C ILE A 83 -7.91 -2.76 -12.28
N PRO A 84 -6.84 -3.19 -12.97
CA PRO A 84 -6.09 -4.36 -12.54
C PRO A 84 -5.49 -4.10 -11.16
N TYR A 85 -5.48 -5.13 -10.32
CA TYR A 85 -4.87 -5.10 -9.01
C TYR A 85 -4.38 -6.50 -8.64
N GLN A 86 -3.48 -6.55 -7.68
CA GLN A 86 -3.01 -7.80 -7.08
C GLN A 86 -2.96 -7.68 -5.56
N PHE A 87 -2.81 -8.80 -4.87
CA PHE A 87 -2.50 -8.80 -3.45
C PHE A 87 -1.00 -8.96 -3.25
N LYS A 88 -0.45 -8.29 -2.24
CA LYS A 88 0.94 -8.53 -1.81
C LYS A 88 1.07 -9.97 -1.32
N GLY A 89 1.83 -10.79 -2.04
CA GLY A 89 1.97 -12.23 -1.78
C GLY A 89 2.84 -12.56 -0.56
N ARG A 90 3.76 -11.66 -0.17
CA ARG A 90 4.65 -11.89 0.97
C ARG A 90 4.29 -11.05 2.19
N MET A 91 4.22 -11.73 3.34
CA MET A 91 4.15 -11.10 4.65
C MET A 91 5.55 -10.70 5.16
N VAL A 92 6.22 -9.82 4.41
CA VAL A 92 7.54 -9.26 4.76
C VAL A 92 7.51 -7.74 4.73
N GLY A 93 8.49 -7.15 5.40
CA GLY A 93 8.52 -5.71 5.67
C GLY A 93 7.46 -5.30 6.69
N GLY A 94 7.35 -4.01 6.88
CA GLY A 94 6.25 -3.33 7.55
C GLY A 94 5.95 -2.07 6.75
N THR A 95 4.79 -1.47 6.98
CA THR A 95 4.40 -0.26 6.28
C THR A 95 3.91 0.77 7.27
N ASP A 96 3.92 2.04 6.89
CA ASP A 96 3.40 3.14 7.71
C ASP A 96 1.96 2.90 8.22
N ALA A 97 1.18 2.08 7.51
CA ALA A 97 -0.15 1.64 7.94
C ALA A 97 -0.17 1.02 9.34
N ALA A 98 0.91 0.37 9.76
CA ALA A 98 1.06 -0.20 11.10
C ALA A 98 1.03 0.88 12.18
N MET A 99 1.73 1.99 11.97
CA MET A 99 1.73 3.10 12.92
C MET A 99 0.37 3.78 12.99
N TYR A 100 -0.34 3.92 11.86
CA TYR A 100 -1.70 4.46 11.86
C TYR A 100 -2.67 3.57 12.64
N ARG A 101 -2.54 2.24 12.52
CA ARG A 101 -3.46 1.30 13.16
C ARG A 101 -3.21 1.10 14.65
N TYR A 102 -1.95 1.03 15.07
CA TYR A 102 -1.58 0.64 16.43
C TYR A 102 -1.12 1.80 17.32
N SER A 103 -1.03 3.02 16.80
CA SER A 103 -0.71 4.21 17.61
C SER A 103 -1.96 5.02 17.93
N ALA A 104 -1.86 5.81 19.00
CA ALA A 104 -2.87 6.79 19.42
C ALA A 104 -4.30 6.20 19.52
N TRP A 105 -5.26 6.71 18.76
CA TRP A 105 -6.67 6.28 18.76
C TRP A 105 -6.97 5.13 17.78
N GLY A 106 -5.97 4.64 17.04
CA GLY A 106 -6.12 3.56 16.07
C GLY A 106 -6.95 3.96 14.85
N ILE A 107 -6.28 4.36 13.77
CA ILE A 107 -6.90 4.72 12.51
C ILE A 107 -7.05 3.47 11.65
N PRO A 108 -8.25 3.11 11.17
CA PRO A 108 -8.42 2.07 10.16
C PRO A 108 -7.54 2.36 8.94
N SER A 109 -6.60 1.45 8.65
CA SER A 109 -5.59 1.68 7.62
C SER A 109 -5.41 0.47 6.70
N THR A 110 -4.90 0.73 5.49
CA THR A 110 -4.40 -0.26 4.55
C THR A 110 -3.33 0.37 3.68
N THR A 111 -2.61 -0.47 2.92
CA THR A 111 -1.54 -0.02 2.02
C THR A 111 -1.89 -0.31 0.56
N ILE A 112 -1.61 0.65 -0.32
CA ILE A 112 -1.57 0.47 -1.77
C ILE A 112 -0.11 0.67 -2.20
N SER A 113 0.48 -0.35 -2.79
CA SER A 113 1.89 -0.34 -3.17
C SER A 113 2.06 -0.47 -4.69
N ILE A 114 3.02 0.25 -5.27
CA ILE A 114 3.44 0.05 -6.67
C ILE A 114 4.49 -1.07 -6.71
N PRO A 115 4.28 -2.14 -7.49
CA PRO A 115 5.30 -3.18 -7.71
C PRO A 115 6.61 -2.60 -8.28
N ALA A 116 7.73 -2.97 -7.68
CA ALA A 116 9.05 -2.61 -8.17
C ALA A 116 10.06 -3.75 -8.00
N ARG A 117 10.99 -3.87 -8.95
CA ARG A 117 12.18 -4.72 -8.86
C ARG A 117 13.34 -3.94 -8.27
N TYR A 118 14.21 -4.66 -7.56
CA TYR A 118 15.44 -4.12 -6.96
C TYR A 118 15.16 -2.98 -5.95
N ILE A 119 14.05 -3.09 -5.20
CA ILE A 119 13.81 -2.18 -4.08
C ILE A 119 14.99 -2.23 -3.10
N HIS A 120 15.29 -1.10 -2.45
CA HIS A 120 16.44 -0.91 -1.56
C HIS A 120 17.81 -0.96 -2.25
N SER A 121 17.86 -1.07 -3.58
CA SER A 121 19.09 -0.85 -4.37
C SER A 121 19.21 0.63 -4.77
N SER A 122 20.34 1.02 -5.36
CA SER A 122 20.54 2.39 -5.89
C SER A 122 19.67 2.71 -7.12
N LEU A 123 19.11 1.67 -7.75
CA LEU A 123 18.19 1.78 -8.88
C LEU A 123 17.08 0.74 -8.69
N ALA A 124 15.83 1.18 -8.87
CA ALA A 124 14.65 0.32 -8.90
C ALA A 124 13.95 0.43 -10.26
N VAL A 125 13.18 -0.59 -10.62
CA VAL A 125 12.41 -0.63 -11.88
C VAL A 125 10.95 -0.90 -11.57
N ALA A 126 10.07 -0.05 -12.08
CA ALA A 126 8.62 -0.20 -11.99
C ALA A 126 7.99 -0.12 -13.38
N ASP A 127 6.81 -0.71 -13.54
CA ASP A 127 6.03 -0.60 -14.76
C ASP A 127 5.17 0.68 -14.73
N ILE A 128 5.18 1.45 -15.82
CA ILE A 128 4.41 2.70 -15.90
C ILE A 128 2.91 2.44 -15.75
N SER A 129 2.41 1.33 -16.30
CA SER A 129 1.00 0.97 -16.19
C SER A 129 0.59 0.66 -14.74
N ASP A 130 1.49 0.14 -13.91
CA ASP A 130 1.21 -0.08 -12.49
C ASP A 130 1.05 1.25 -11.74
N ILE A 131 1.89 2.25 -12.07
CA ILE A 131 1.79 3.62 -11.52
C ILE A 131 0.47 4.26 -11.93
N GLU A 132 0.11 4.19 -13.21
CA GLU A 132 -1.14 4.76 -13.72
C GLU A 132 -2.38 4.10 -13.09
N ASN A 133 -2.37 2.77 -12.94
CA ASN A 133 -3.47 2.05 -12.29
C ASN A 133 -3.53 2.32 -10.79
N ALA A 134 -2.40 2.53 -10.11
CA ALA A 134 -2.37 2.98 -8.72
C ALA A 134 -3.03 4.35 -8.56
N LEU A 135 -2.68 5.31 -9.42
CA LEU A 135 -3.28 6.65 -9.44
C LEU A 135 -4.80 6.59 -9.66
N ARG A 136 -5.25 5.77 -10.63
CA ARG A 136 -6.68 5.56 -10.89
C ARG A 136 -7.41 4.97 -9.69
N LEU A 137 -6.83 3.96 -9.03
CA LEU A 137 -7.43 3.33 -7.85
C LEU A 137 -7.53 4.31 -6.68
N ILE A 138 -6.46 5.07 -6.41
CA ILE A 138 -6.43 6.08 -5.35
C ILE A 138 -7.46 7.17 -5.61
N ALA A 139 -7.52 7.71 -6.84
CA ALA A 139 -8.49 8.73 -7.22
C ALA A 139 -9.93 8.24 -7.04
N LYS A 140 -10.24 7.01 -7.48
CA LYS A 140 -11.57 6.42 -7.31
C LYS A 140 -11.92 6.14 -5.85
N PHE A 141 -10.94 5.71 -5.05
CA PHE A 141 -11.12 5.61 -3.61
C PHE A 141 -11.45 6.97 -2.99
N MET A 142 -10.69 8.01 -3.34
CA MET A 142 -10.90 9.37 -2.86
C MET A 142 -12.31 9.90 -3.20
N GLU A 143 -12.76 9.72 -4.45
CA GLU A 143 -14.13 10.07 -4.87
C GLU A 143 -15.21 9.32 -4.05
N SER A 144 -14.96 8.06 -3.71
CA SER A 144 -15.90 7.21 -2.98
C SER A 144 -16.01 7.52 -1.48
N VAL A 145 -15.05 8.25 -0.91
CA VAL A 145 -15.07 8.69 0.50
C VAL A 145 -15.45 10.15 0.65
N SER A 146 -15.33 10.97 -0.41
CA SER A 146 -15.76 12.37 -0.38
C SER A 146 -17.26 12.57 -0.63
N ARG A 147 -17.96 11.54 -1.09
CA ARG A 147 -19.41 11.55 -1.33
C ARG A 147 -20.22 10.96 -0.16
N ALA A 148 -19.54 10.50 0.89
CA ALA A 148 -20.13 10.04 2.15
C ALA A 148 -20.13 11.19 3.15
#